data_AF-A0AAX4K645-F1
#
_entry.id   AF-A0AAX4K645-F1
#
_cell.length_a   1.000
_cell.length_b   1.000
_cell.length_c   1.000
_cell.angle_alpha   90.00
_cell.angle_beta   90.00
_cell.angle_gamma   90.00
#
_symmetry.space_group_name_H-M   'P 1'
#
loop_
_entity.id
_entity.type
_entity.pdbx_description
1 polymer ?
#
loop_
_entity_poly.entity_id
_entity_poly.type
_entity_poly.pdbx_seq_one_letter_code
_entity_poly.pdbx_strand_id
1 'polypeptide(L)'
;MGFASKLQQANALAGAAGLMSNKPPGASYGAQGGYGVAQSQSSPYGAPQQSQYGQQSGQGQYGAPQGQGQYGQQTNPYGGAQQQSGQYGQQQGQQYGQQGQQASQYGQQQPGQGYGAPPVPGGRPGQQPYGQQPGQYGQQQGQYGQQQGQYGQQQGQYGQQPGQYGQQPGAQGAYGQQQQYGQPQGGAPGAGGVNAQYITQLLSQCVRDQHLEAFYPPQALDPIAQRIVQSGALQQLSSNWKLPVELASDLVKIALFDVVILIDDSGSMAFEQNGERIEDLKMILSKIAFACSLFDHDGIQVRFLNSQLQGNNINSEQAALQLVGQVKFSGLTPLGTSLDQKILQPLLLGPARANALQKPLLVIAITDGAPAGESTDKIIQVITNANHELQRSRYGPDAVSYQLSQVGNDKSAQKFLSSLDDNPNIGQLIDQTMDYEYEQEQMKQKTGEDLSPEMWLMKLLLGPIDTSYDSKDETNAPPRRY
;
A
#
# COMPACT_ATOMS: atom_id res chain seq x y z
N MET A 1 13.09 -20.87 1.60
CA MET A 1 12.89 -20.22 2.92
C MET A 1 12.52 -18.80 2.59
N GLY A 2 11.22 -18.60 2.44
CA GLY A 2 10.57 -17.34 2.20
C GLY A 2 10.48 -16.55 3.49
N PHE A 3 9.88 -15.38 3.35
CA PHE A 3 9.87 -14.34 4.35
C PHE A 3 9.28 -14.82 5.69
N ALA A 4 8.20 -15.62 5.67
CA ALA A 4 7.56 -16.16 6.88
C ALA A 4 8.50 -17.06 7.70
N SER A 5 9.25 -17.94 7.04
CA SER A 5 10.20 -18.83 7.72
C SER A 5 11.34 -18.04 8.37
N LYS A 6 11.80 -16.97 7.72
CA LYS A 6 12.88 -16.13 8.22
C LYS A 6 12.46 -15.26 9.39
N LEU A 7 11.27 -14.68 9.35
CA LEU A 7 10.75 -13.92 10.49
C LEU A 7 10.59 -14.83 11.72
N GLN A 8 10.13 -16.06 11.54
CA GLN A 8 10.09 -17.04 12.62
C GLN A 8 11.48 -17.36 13.17
N GLN A 9 12.47 -17.55 12.28
CA GLN A 9 13.86 -17.79 12.68
C GLN A 9 14.48 -16.59 13.42
N ALA A 10 14.27 -15.37 12.92
CA ALA A 10 14.72 -14.14 13.56
C ALA A 10 14.11 -13.99 14.96
N ASN A 11 12.83 -14.32 15.10
CA ASN A 11 12.16 -14.33 16.39
C ASN A 11 12.71 -15.39 17.35
N ALA A 12 13.02 -16.58 16.86
CA ALA A 12 13.64 -17.64 17.66
C ALA A 12 15.07 -17.28 18.12
N LEU A 13 15.87 -16.69 17.23
CA LEU A 13 17.24 -16.24 17.55
C LEU A 13 17.23 -15.08 18.54
N ALA A 14 16.33 -14.11 18.40
CA ALA A 14 16.15 -13.04 19.37
C ALA A 14 15.61 -13.53 20.73
N GLY A 15 14.83 -14.63 20.75
CA GLY A 15 14.41 -15.29 21.98
C GLY A 15 15.53 -16.08 22.67
N ALA A 16 16.50 -16.58 21.89
CA ALA A 16 17.67 -17.32 22.40
C ALA A 16 18.82 -16.39 22.82
N ALA A 17 18.97 -15.23 22.18
CA ALA A 17 19.96 -14.21 22.49
C ALA A 17 19.33 -13.15 23.41
N GLY A 18 19.39 -13.35 24.73
CA GLY A 18 19.12 -12.27 25.67
C GLY A 18 20.02 -11.06 25.37
N LEU A 19 19.42 -9.95 24.98
CA LEU A 19 20.00 -8.59 24.88
C LEU A 19 21.33 -8.49 24.11
N MET A 20 21.26 -8.31 22.78
CA MET A 20 22.29 -7.53 22.08
C MET A 20 21.65 -6.38 21.30
N SER A 21 22.07 -5.18 21.69
CA SER A 21 21.63 -3.89 21.18
C SER A 21 22.09 -3.67 19.73
N ASN A 22 21.18 -3.79 18.76
CA ASN A 22 21.40 -3.25 17.41
C ASN A 22 21.04 -1.76 17.41
N LYS A 23 22.06 -0.91 17.53
CA LYS A 23 21.96 0.54 17.31
C LYS A 23 22.31 0.85 15.85
N PRO A 24 21.46 1.54 15.06
CA PRO A 24 21.84 1.99 13.72
C PRO A 24 22.75 3.23 13.78
N PRO A 25 23.71 3.41 12.85
CA PRO A 25 24.53 4.61 12.74
C PRO A 25 23.85 5.68 11.86
N GLY A 26 23.84 6.94 12.32
CA GLY A 26 23.50 8.09 11.44
C GLY A 26 22.48 9.11 11.94
N ALA A 27 22.23 9.25 13.25
CA ALA A 27 21.51 10.43 13.77
C ALA A 27 22.52 11.44 14.32
N SER A 28 22.86 12.45 13.52
CA SER A 28 23.57 13.64 14.00
C SER A 28 22.55 14.56 14.67
N TYR A 29 22.50 14.53 16.01
CA TYR A 29 21.93 15.62 16.78
C TYR A 29 23.08 16.36 17.46
N GLY A 30 23.42 17.52 16.91
CA GLY A 30 24.33 18.46 17.56
C GLY A 30 23.65 19.13 18.74
N ALA A 31 24.22 19.00 19.94
CA ALA A 31 24.30 20.08 20.92
C ALA A 31 25.32 19.71 22.00
N GLN A 32 26.24 20.63 22.23
CA GLN A 32 27.33 20.59 23.20
C GLN A 32 26.82 20.44 24.64
N GLY A 33 27.57 19.70 25.45
CA GLY A 33 27.44 19.68 26.90
C GLY A 33 28.49 18.76 27.51
N GLY A 34 29.73 19.24 27.63
CA GLY A 34 30.75 18.55 28.41
C GLY A 34 30.41 18.54 29.89
N TYR A 35 30.88 17.52 30.60
CA TYR A 35 31.52 17.52 31.93
C TYR A 35 31.50 16.10 32.50
N GLY A 36 32.61 15.69 33.11
CA GLY A 36 32.59 14.70 34.19
C GLY A 36 33.18 13.32 33.89
N VAL A 37 34.51 13.24 33.89
CA VAL A 37 35.26 11.98 34.06
C VAL A 37 35.02 11.47 35.48
N ALA A 38 34.63 10.21 35.63
CA ALA A 38 34.80 9.46 36.89
C ALA A 38 35.18 8.01 36.59
N GLN A 39 36.28 7.61 37.22
CA GLN A 39 37.05 6.40 37.06
C GLN A 39 36.88 5.58 38.35
N SER A 40 36.50 4.31 38.28
CA SER A 40 36.71 3.31 39.36
C SER A 40 36.28 1.93 38.85
N GLN A 41 37.22 1.06 38.50
CA GLN A 41 37.87 0.05 39.37
C GLN A 41 37.13 -1.28 39.42
N SER A 42 37.73 -2.24 38.73
CA SER A 42 37.58 -3.68 38.83
C SER A 42 38.20 -4.23 40.12
N SER A 43 37.57 -5.24 40.75
CA SER A 43 38.23 -6.43 41.32
C SER A 43 37.25 -7.45 41.96
N PRO A 44 37.68 -8.71 42.19
CA PRO A 44 36.88 -9.93 41.93
C PRO A 44 36.64 -10.82 43.17
N TYR A 45 36.28 -12.10 42.93
CA TYR A 45 35.98 -13.24 43.85
C TYR A 45 34.51 -13.35 44.29
N GLY A 46 33.86 -14.52 44.36
CA GLY A 46 34.24 -15.92 44.15
C GLY A 46 33.09 -16.81 44.67
N ALA A 47 32.79 -17.91 43.97
CA ALA A 47 31.87 -18.96 44.45
C ALA A 47 32.51 -19.80 45.57
N PRO A 48 31.70 -20.55 46.36
CA PRO A 48 31.71 -22.01 46.16
C PRO A 48 30.36 -22.75 46.37
N GLN A 49 30.43 -24.05 46.06
CA GLN A 49 29.42 -25.11 45.84
C GLN A 49 28.67 -25.70 47.07
N GLN A 50 27.68 -26.57 46.73
CA GLN A 50 27.28 -27.87 47.36
C GLN A 50 26.33 -27.80 48.59
N SER A 51 25.29 -28.63 48.83
CA SER A 51 24.81 -29.98 48.41
C SER A 51 23.29 -30.10 48.74
N GLN A 52 22.41 -30.72 47.93
CA GLN A 52 21.94 -32.14 47.88
C GLN A 52 20.93 -32.63 48.96
N TYR A 53 19.96 -33.47 48.49
CA TYR A 53 18.92 -34.31 49.15
C TYR A 53 17.48 -33.71 49.22
N GLY A 54 16.39 -34.42 48.84
CA GLY A 54 16.21 -35.83 48.50
C GLY A 54 14.85 -36.16 47.84
N GLN A 55 14.76 -37.39 47.31
CA GLN A 55 13.59 -38.05 46.71
C GLN A 55 12.53 -38.45 47.74
N GLN A 56 11.26 -38.57 47.33
CA GLN A 56 10.48 -39.79 47.59
C GLN A 56 9.32 -40.00 46.58
N SER A 57 9.05 -41.29 46.40
CA SER A 57 8.22 -42.09 45.48
C SER A 57 6.70 -42.09 45.66
N GLY A 58 5.96 -42.53 44.63
CA GLY A 58 4.62 -43.12 44.73
C GLY A 58 4.07 -43.66 43.39
N GLN A 59 3.74 -44.95 43.33
CA GLN A 59 3.40 -45.78 42.15
C GLN A 59 1.89 -45.82 41.77
N GLY A 60 1.64 -46.26 40.51
CA GLY A 60 0.54 -47.16 40.04
C GLY A 60 -0.88 -46.58 39.93
N GLN A 61 -1.82 -47.08 39.11
CA GLN A 61 -1.86 -48.19 38.15
C GLN A 61 -3.25 -48.16 37.41
N TYR A 62 -3.25 -48.32 36.07
CA TYR A 62 -4.20 -49.00 35.14
C TYR A 62 -5.72 -48.73 35.13
N GLY A 63 -6.29 -48.71 33.90
CA GLY A 63 -7.63 -49.25 33.62
C GLY A 63 -8.38 -48.64 32.43
N ALA A 64 -8.25 -49.23 31.24
CA ALA A 64 -9.21 -49.09 30.14
C ALA A 64 -10.42 -50.02 30.37
N PRO A 65 -11.55 -49.80 29.66
CA PRO A 65 -11.93 -50.83 28.68
C PRO A 65 -12.54 -50.31 27.36
N GLN A 66 -12.46 -51.19 26.36
CA GLN A 66 -13.11 -51.17 25.03
C GLN A 66 -14.56 -51.68 25.07
N GLY A 67 -15.33 -51.38 24.01
CA GLY A 67 -16.50 -52.14 23.52
C GLY A 67 -17.52 -51.25 22.79
N GLN A 68 -17.56 -51.23 21.44
CA GLN A 68 -18.54 -51.95 20.57
C GLN A 68 -20.01 -51.65 20.93
N GLY A 69 -20.95 -51.25 20.05
CA GLY A 69 -21.07 -51.07 18.62
C GLY A 69 -22.57 -50.90 18.25
N GLN A 70 -22.85 -50.61 16.97
CA GLN A 70 -24.07 -50.96 16.21
C GLN A 70 -25.27 -49.98 16.08
N TYR A 71 -25.49 -49.59 14.81
CA TYR A 71 -26.69 -49.26 14.01
C TYR A 71 -28.09 -49.20 14.64
N GLY A 72 -28.89 -48.21 14.19
CA GLY A 72 -30.36 -48.23 14.20
C GLY A 72 -31.00 -47.02 13.52
N GLN A 73 -31.75 -47.26 12.43
CA GLN A 73 -32.53 -46.29 11.65
C GLN A 73 -33.85 -45.88 12.33
N GLN A 74 -34.39 -44.73 11.84
CA GLN A 74 -35.79 -44.35 11.66
C GLN A 74 -36.74 -44.29 12.87
N THR A 75 -37.40 -43.13 13.05
CA THR A 75 -38.81 -42.96 12.66
C THR A 75 -39.27 -41.50 12.78
N ASN A 76 -40.01 -41.07 11.76
CA ASN A 76 -40.83 -39.87 11.71
C ASN A 76 -42.09 -40.09 12.58
N PRO A 77 -42.80 -39.01 12.99
CA PRO A 77 -44.19 -38.94 12.51
C PRO A 77 -44.66 -37.55 12.06
N TYR A 78 -45.51 -37.60 11.02
CA TYR A 78 -46.53 -36.64 10.59
C TYR A 78 -47.27 -35.97 11.77
N GLY A 79 -47.87 -34.77 11.68
CA GLY A 79 -48.21 -33.87 10.58
C GLY A 79 -49.25 -32.84 11.08
N GLY A 80 -49.65 -31.88 10.24
CA GLY A 80 -50.88 -31.09 10.46
C GLY A 80 -50.78 -29.60 10.10
N ALA A 81 -51.41 -29.25 8.98
CA ALA A 81 -51.47 -27.91 8.39
C ALA A 81 -52.52 -26.98 9.05
N GLN A 82 -52.32 -25.66 8.92
CA GLN A 82 -53.43 -24.72 8.71
C GLN A 82 -52.96 -23.40 8.08
N GLN A 83 -53.48 -23.14 6.87
CA GLN A 83 -53.54 -21.81 6.24
C GLN A 83 -54.67 -21.00 6.89
N GLN A 84 -54.48 -19.70 7.06
CA GLN A 84 -55.61 -18.77 7.00
C GLN A 84 -55.21 -17.42 6.42
N SER A 85 -56.01 -17.02 5.44
CA SER A 85 -56.09 -15.76 4.72
C SER A 85 -56.82 -14.68 5.52
N GLY A 86 -56.50 -13.42 5.24
CA GLY A 86 -57.23 -12.25 5.72
C GLY A 86 -57.06 -11.07 4.76
N GLN A 87 -58.11 -10.82 3.96
CA GLN A 87 -58.29 -9.71 3.03
C GLN A 87 -59.24 -8.68 3.69
N TYR A 88 -59.05 -7.37 3.43
CA TYR A 88 -60.07 -6.38 2.98
C TYR A 88 -59.66 -4.93 3.26
N GLY A 89 -59.84 -4.07 2.24
CA GLY A 89 -59.85 -2.61 2.37
C GLY A 89 -59.53 -1.85 1.07
N GLN A 90 -60.50 -1.73 0.15
CA GLN A 90 -60.48 -0.81 -1.01
C GLN A 90 -61.04 0.58 -0.63
N GLN A 91 -60.55 1.64 -1.28
CA GLN A 91 -61.42 2.66 -1.90
C GLN A 91 -60.73 3.44 -3.05
N GLN A 92 -61.56 3.76 -4.06
CA GLN A 92 -61.36 4.45 -5.34
C GLN A 92 -61.15 5.99 -5.18
N GLY A 93 -60.70 6.79 -6.15
CA GLY A 93 -60.39 6.55 -7.57
C GLY A 93 -60.11 7.84 -8.41
N GLN A 94 -60.06 7.62 -9.74
CA GLN A 94 -60.18 8.52 -10.92
C GLN A 94 -59.03 9.50 -11.27
N GLN A 95 -58.77 9.92 -12.52
CA GLN A 95 -58.81 9.40 -13.93
C GLN A 95 -58.29 10.56 -14.84
N TYR A 96 -57.95 10.25 -16.11
CA TYR A 96 -57.59 11.07 -17.30
C TYR A 96 -56.09 11.14 -17.63
N GLY A 97 -55.57 10.79 -18.82
CA GLY A 97 -56.13 10.24 -20.06
C GLY A 97 -55.05 10.20 -21.20
N GLN A 98 -55.17 9.20 -22.10
CA GLN A 98 -54.75 9.05 -23.53
C GLN A 98 -53.49 9.78 -24.08
N GLN A 99 -52.67 9.28 -25.03
CA GLN A 99 -52.86 8.48 -26.27
C GLN A 99 -51.44 8.07 -26.76
N GLY A 100 -51.17 6.87 -27.30
CA GLY A 100 -51.34 6.54 -28.72
C GLY A 100 -50.42 5.37 -29.14
N GLN A 101 -50.96 4.48 -29.97
CA GLN A 101 -50.42 3.18 -30.39
C GLN A 101 -49.67 3.27 -31.74
N GLN A 102 -48.73 2.35 -32.00
CA GLN A 102 -48.62 1.66 -33.29
C GLN A 102 -47.75 0.40 -33.20
N ALA A 103 -48.31 -0.74 -33.61
CA ALA A 103 -47.62 -2.00 -33.86
C ALA A 103 -48.32 -2.74 -35.02
N SER A 104 -47.53 -3.33 -35.93
CA SER A 104 -47.91 -4.38 -36.91
C SER A 104 -46.63 -5.20 -37.19
N GLN A 105 -46.51 -6.50 -36.86
CA GLN A 105 -46.88 -7.71 -37.66
C GLN A 105 -46.07 -7.85 -38.97
N TYR A 106 -45.44 -8.94 -39.44
CA TYR A 106 -45.43 -10.43 -39.32
C TYR A 106 -44.00 -10.89 -39.77
N GLY A 107 -43.46 -12.12 -39.66
CA GLY A 107 -43.95 -13.47 -39.38
C GLY A 107 -42.78 -14.49 -39.47
N GLN A 108 -43.00 -15.72 -38.97
CA GLN A 108 -42.05 -16.84 -38.93
C GLN A 108 -42.02 -17.69 -40.22
N GLN A 109 -40.88 -18.36 -40.51
CA GLN A 109 -40.80 -19.79 -40.85
C GLN A 109 -39.33 -20.30 -40.95
N GLN A 110 -39.13 -21.60 -40.72
CA GLN A 110 -37.87 -22.38 -40.56
C GLN A 110 -37.88 -23.57 -41.57
N PRO A 111 -36.91 -24.52 -41.61
CA PRO A 111 -35.59 -24.54 -42.27
C PRO A 111 -35.47 -25.54 -43.46
N GLY A 112 -34.32 -25.54 -44.18
CA GLY A 112 -33.98 -26.56 -45.19
C GLY A 112 -32.46 -26.75 -45.40
N GLN A 113 -32.01 -28.01 -45.43
CA GLN A 113 -30.63 -28.50 -45.64
C GLN A 113 -30.21 -28.49 -47.13
N GLY A 114 -28.90 -28.47 -47.43
CA GLY A 114 -28.37 -28.87 -48.75
C GLY A 114 -26.89 -28.53 -49.02
N TYR A 115 -26.11 -29.54 -49.39
CA TYR A 115 -24.65 -29.59 -49.60
C TYR A 115 -24.12 -28.88 -50.87
N GLY A 116 -22.81 -28.54 -50.88
CA GLY A 116 -21.99 -28.55 -52.12
C GLY A 116 -20.91 -27.46 -52.26
N ALA A 117 -19.62 -27.85 -52.18
CA ALA A 117 -18.47 -27.16 -52.81
C ALA A 117 -18.37 -27.60 -54.31
N PRO A 118 -17.54 -27.04 -55.23
CA PRO A 118 -16.06 -26.96 -55.11
C PRO A 118 -15.40 -25.81 -55.98
N PRO A 119 -14.16 -25.88 -56.55
CA PRO A 119 -13.05 -24.92 -56.27
C PRO A 119 -12.37 -24.30 -57.53
N VAL A 120 -11.42 -23.34 -57.41
CA VAL A 120 -10.33 -23.09 -58.41
C VAL A 120 -9.26 -22.06 -57.94
N PRO A 121 -8.04 -21.98 -58.55
CA PRO A 121 -6.75 -22.00 -57.84
C PRO A 121 -5.80 -20.82 -58.16
N GLY A 122 -4.64 -20.79 -57.49
CA GLY A 122 -3.61 -19.74 -57.61
C GLY A 122 -2.56 -19.93 -58.72
N GLY A 123 -1.65 -18.95 -58.83
CA GLY A 123 -0.41 -19.03 -59.61
C GLY A 123 0.26 -17.67 -59.90
N ARG A 124 1.43 -17.43 -59.28
CA ARG A 124 2.50 -16.45 -59.63
C ARG A 124 3.50 -17.14 -60.58
N PRO A 125 4.35 -16.45 -61.40
CA PRO A 125 5.59 -15.77 -60.91
C PRO A 125 6.21 -14.63 -61.80
N GLY A 126 7.23 -13.90 -61.29
CA GLY A 126 8.34 -13.37 -62.13
C GLY A 126 8.83 -11.89 -62.02
N GLN A 127 9.92 -11.71 -61.26
CA GLN A 127 11.05 -10.73 -61.17
C GLN A 127 11.27 -9.43 -62.06
N GLN A 128 11.62 -8.31 -61.36
CA GLN A 128 12.75 -7.31 -61.49
C GLN A 128 12.95 -6.38 -62.75
N PRO A 129 13.82 -5.31 -62.72
CA PRO A 129 13.68 -3.96 -62.11
C PRO A 129 14.10 -2.78 -63.07
N TYR A 130 14.35 -1.56 -62.53
CA TYR A 130 14.91 -0.30 -63.14
C TYR A 130 13.96 0.76 -63.71
N GLY A 131 14.22 2.05 -63.38
CA GLY A 131 13.77 3.21 -64.19
C GLY A 131 13.61 4.54 -63.44
N GLN A 132 14.21 5.60 -63.96
CA GLN A 132 14.42 6.93 -63.38
C GLN A 132 13.22 7.92 -63.47
N GLN A 133 13.29 9.00 -62.68
CA GLN A 133 12.68 10.35 -62.91
C GLN A 133 12.97 10.91 -64.32
N PRO A 134 12.36 12.02 -64.85
CA PRO A 134 11.91 13.25 -64.14
C PRO A 134 10.67 14.04 -64.70
N GLY A 135 10.23 15.11 -63.98
CA GLY A 135 9.91 16.42 -64.62
C GLY A 135 8.50 17.05 -64.57
N GLN A 136 8.33 18.05 -63.67
CA GLN A 136 7.78 19.45 -63.85
C GLN A 136 6.33 19.69 -64.35
N TYR A 137 5.49 20.63 -63.85
CA TYR A 137 5.52 22.11 -63.66
C TYR A 137 4.39 22.51 -62.66
N GLY A 138 4.29 23.65 -61.95
CA GLY A 138 4.96 24.97 -61.90
C GLY A 138 4.59 25.69 -60.56
N GLN A 139 5.44 26.56 -59.97
CA GLN A 139 5.76 27.99 -60.22
C GLN A 139 4.74 29.04 -59.69
N GLN A 140 5.13 29.77 -58.62
CA GLN A 140 5.31 31.25 -58.54
C GLN A 140 5.86 31.64 -57.13
N GLN A 141 7.12 32.10 -57.01
CA GLN A 141 7.64 33.51 -56.92
C GLN A 141 7.24 34.28 -55.65
N GLY A 142 8.09 35.01 -54.90
CA GLY A 142 9.52 35.40 -54.88
C GLY A 142 9.86 35.84 -53.42
N GLN A 143 11.00 36.39 -52.96
CA GLN A 143 12.13 37.12 -53.56
C GLN A 143 13.23 37.31 -52.46
N TYR A 144 14.52 37.10 -52.80
CA TYR A 144 15.81 37.72 -52.36
C TYR A 144 16.05 38.21 -50.90
N GLY A 145 17.21 38.08 -50.23
CA GLY A 145 18.56 37.57 -50.57
C GLY A 145 19.65 38.03 -49.57
N GLN A 146 20.79 37.29 -49.54
CA GLN A 146 22.20 37.64 -49.14
C GLN A 146 22.59 37.83 -47.66
N GLN A 147 23.41 36.92 -47.07
CA GLN A 147 24.90 36.91 -46.87
C GLN A 147 25.39 37.89 -45.76
N GLN A 148 26.34 37.62 -44.84
CA GLN A 148 27.54 36.74 -44.81
C GLN A 148 28.15 36.74 -43.37
N GLY A 149 28.83 35.64 -42.96
CA GLY A 149 30.05 35.50 -42.07
C GLY A 149 30.15 36.20 -40.69
N GLN A 150 30.98 35.83 -39.69
CA GLN A 150 32.01 34.80 -39.46
C GLN A 150 32.55 35.02 -37.99
N TYR A 151 32.79 33.94 -37.20
CA TYR A 151 33.78 33.67 -36.11
C TYR A 151 34.17 34.79 -35.08
N GLY A 152 34.47 34.59 -33.78
CA GLY A 152 34.80 33.48 -32.88
C GLY A 152 35.61 34.02 -31.67
N GLN A 153 35.57 33.35 -30.49
CA GLN A 153 36.45 33.38 -29.27
C GLN A 153 37.01 34.74 -28.72
N GLN A 154 37.25 35.02 -27.42
CA GLN A 154 37.85 34.25 -26.32
C GLN A 154 37.75 35.04 -24.98
N GLN A 155 38.17 34.37 -23.89
CA GLN A 155 38.22 34.67 -22.44
C GLN A 155 38.77 36.03 -21.94
N GLY A 156 38.44 36.38 -20.68
CA GLY A 156 39.18 37.37 -19.87
C GLY A 156 38.56 37.68 -18.49
N GLN A 157 39.38 38.01 -17.50
CA GLN A 157 39.23 37.79 -16.05
C GLN A 157 39.16 39.09 -15.22
N TYR A 158 38.69 38.99 -13.96
CA TYR A 158 38.96 39.81 -12.74
C TYR A 158 38.59 41.31 -12.63
N GLY A 159 38.03 41.68 -11.46
CA GLY A 159 38.15 43.02 -10.86
C GLY A 159 37.15 43.34 -9.72
N GLN A 160 37.66 43.62 -8.51
CA GLN A 160 36.93 43.92 -7.27
C GLN A 160 37.01 45.42 -6.86
N GLN A 161 35.97 45.88 -6.13
CA GLN A 161 35.89 47.01 -5.14
C GLN A 161 35.86 48.51 -5.59
N PRO A 162 35.46 49.51 -4.73
CA PRO A 162 34.35 49.57 -3.74
C PRO A 162 33.65 50.99 -3.58
N GLY A 163 32.54 51.06 -2.81
CA GLY A 163 32.04 52.24 -2.04
C GLY A 163 30.95 53.12 -2.71
N GLN A 164 30.18 54.01 -2.06
CA GLN A 164 29.65 54.23 -0.69
C GLN A 164 28.61 55.42 -0.82
N TYR A 165 27.65 55.55 0.11
CA TYR A 165 26.75 56.70 0.42
C TYR A 165 25.44 57.01 -0.35
N GLY A 166 24.35 57.18 0.43
CA GLY A 166 23.15 57.98 0.11
C GLY A 166 21.92 57.67 0.98
N GLN A 167 21.53 58.57 1.89
CA GLN A 167 20.47 58.43 2.91
C GLN A 167 19.04 58.84 2.46
N GLN A 168 18.02 58.18 3.08
CA GLN A 168 16.65 58.60 3.57
C GLN A 168 15.66 59.40 2.67
N PRO A 169 14.37 59.58 3.07
CA PRO A 169 13.49 58.92 4.08
C PRO A 169 12.17 58.41 3.43
N GLY A 170 11.17 57.75 4.03
CA GLY A 170 10.69 57.47 5.38
C GLY A 170 9.15 57.45 5.33
N ALA A 171 8.48 56.38 5.74
CA ALA A 171 7.06 56.40 6.09
C ALA A 171 6.71 55.20 6.99
N GLN A 172 6.24 55.52 8.20
CA GLN A 172 5.79 54.62 9.25
C GLN A 172 4.44 53.97 8.94
N GLY A 173 4.23 52.76 9.46
CA GLY A 173 2.93 52.11 9.56
C GLY A 173 3.02 50.80 10.35
N ALA A 174 2.90 50.90 11.67
CA ALA A 174 2.89 49.80 12.62
C ALA A 174 1.68 48.85 12.43
N TYR A 175 1.81 47.57 12.82
CA TYR A 175 0.96 46.87 13.80
C TYR A 175 1.48 45.43 13.98
N GLY A 176 2.12 45.18 15.12
CA GLY A 176 2.37 43.85 15.64
C GLY A 176 1.24 43.41 16.57
N GLN A 177 0.92 42.11 16.56
CA GLN A 177 0.19 41.41 17.61
C GLN A 177 0.78 39.99 17.70
N GLN A 178 1.61 39.76 18.72
CA GLN A 178 2.01 38.44 19.18
C GLN A 178 0.86 37.85 19.99
N GLN A 179 0.40 36.64 19.64
CA GLN A 179 -0.49 35.86 20.50
C GLN A 179 0.33 34.92 21.38
N GLN A 180 0.21 35.20 22.68
CA GLN A 180 0.72 34.46 23.82
C GLN A 180 -0.19 33.26 24.11
N TYR A 181 0.29 32.03 23.90
CA TYR A 181 -0.43 30.81 24.31
C TYR A 181 -0.06 30.43 25.75
N GLY A 182 -1.08 30.30 26.60
CA GLY A 182 -0.98 29.89 27.99
C GLY A 182 -0.66 28.40 28.16
N GLN A 183 0.13 28.10 29.20
CA GLN A 183 0.41 26.75 29.66
C GLN A 183 -0.86 26.07 30.22
N PRO A 184 -1.08 24.77 29.93
CA PRO A 184 -1.86 23.91 30.80
C PRO A 184 -0.97 23.32 31.90
N GLN A 185 -1.54 23.34 33.09
CA GLN A 185 -0.97 22.98 34.38
C GLN A 185 -1.02 21.45 34.60
N GLY A 186 0.14 20.87 34.94
CA GLY A 186 0.26 19.80 35.95
C GLY A 186 -0.29 18.40 35.64
N GLY A 187 0.45 17.62 34.84
CA GLY A 187 0.50 16.16 34.96
C GLY A 187 1.96 15.75 35.14
N ALA A 188 2.25 14.88 36.11
CA ALA A 188 3.62 14.46 36.43
C ALA A 188 4.36 13.92 35.17
N PRO A 189 5.67 14.21 35.00
CA PRO A 189 6.44 13.69 33.88
C PRO A 189 6.62 12.18 34.05
N GLY A 190 5.77 11.41 33.37
CA GLY A 190 5.99 9.97 33.15
C GLY A 190 7.27 9.78 32.34
N ALA A 191 8.13 8.90 32.81
CA ALA A 191 9.45 8.60 32.27
C ALA A 191 9.51 8.57 30.74
N GLY A 192 10.26 9.50 30.13
CA GLY A 192 10.88 9.38 28.79
C GLY A 192 10.01 8.89 27.61
N GLY A 193 8.69 8.96 27.69
CA GLY A 193 7.78 8.38 26.71
C GLY A 193 7.40 9.34 25.59
N VAL A 194 7.16 8.78 24.40
CA VAL A 194 6.54 9.50 23.29
C VAL A 194 5.21 10.12 23.76
N ASN A 195 5.08 11.44 23.61
CA ASN A 195 3.91 12.19 24.04
C ASN A 195 3.03 12.59 22.84
N ALA A 196 1.80 13.04 23.12
CA ALA A 196 0.84 13.38 22.08
C ALA A 196 1.31 14.54 21.19
N GLN A 197 2.10 15.49 21.71
CA GLN A 197 2.62 16.60 20.91
C GLN A 197 3.59 16.12 19.84
N TYR A 198 4.47 15.17 20.17
CA TYR A 198 5.37 14.55 19.19
C TYR A 198 4.59 13.77 18.13
N ILE A 199 3.57 13.00 18.52
CA ILE A 199 2.70 12.31 17.54
C ILE A 199 1.96 13.31 16.65
N THR A 200 1.39 14.39 17.19
CA THR A 200 0.76 15.46 16.40
C THR A 200 1.74 16.03 15.36
N GLN A 201 3.02 16.20 15.71
CA GLN A 201 4.04 16.68 14.76
C GLN A 201 4.29 15.69 13.63
N LEU A 202 4.39 14.39 13.92
CA LEU A 202 4.56 13.35 12.89
C LEU A 202 3.36 13.29 11.95
N LEU A 203 2.14 13.33 12.49
CA LEU A 203 0.91 13.36 11.70
C LEU A 203 0.82 14.64 10.85
N SER A 204 1.13 15.80 11.44
CA SER A 204 1.12 17.09 10.73
C SER A 204 2.20 17.15 9.63
N GLN A 205 3.33 16.48 9.82
CA GLN A 205 4.33 16.34 8.78
C GLN A 205 3.80 15.47 7.64
N CYS A 206 3.22 14.31 7.94
CA CYS A 206 2.61 13.44 6.92
C CYS A 206 1.49 14.15 6.14
N VAL A 207 0.60 14.88 6.81
CA VAL A 207 -0.46 15.65 6.13
C VAL A 207 0.09 16.63 5.12
N ARG A 208 1.19 17.34 5.45
CA ARG A 208 1.81 18.30 4.53
C ARG A 208 2.61 17.63 3.43
N ASP A 209 3.30 16.55 3.77
CA ASP A 209 4.12 15.75 2.85
C ASP A 209 3.26 15.08 1.77
N GLN A 210 2.10 14.59 2.16
CA GLN A 210 1.17 13.82 1.32
C GLN A 210 -0.04 14.65 0.87
N HIS A 211 -0.02 15.99 1.03
CA HIS A 211 -1.09 16.90 0.59
C HIS A 211 -2.51 16.53 1.07
N LEU A 212 -2.65 16.11 2.33
CA LEU A 212 -3.89 15.59 2.91
C LEU A 212 -4.74 16.67 3.62
N GLU A 213 -4.49 17.95 3.37
CA GLU A 213 -5.18 19.06 4.06
C GLU A 213 -6.69 19.07 3.79
N ALA A 214 -7.13 18.49 2.67
CA ALA A 214 -8.55 18.31 2.35
C ALA A 214 -9.29 17.41 3.34
N PHE A 215 -8.56 16.50 4.01
CA PHE A 215 -9.07 15.54 4.99
C PHE A 215 -8.80 15.99 6.43
N TYR A 216 -7.63 16.58 6.68
CA TYR A 216 -7.14 16.85 8.03
C TYR A 216 -6.84 18.34 8.25
N PRO A 217 -7.83 19.14 8.68
CA PRO A 217 -7.52 20.46 9.22
C PRO A 217 -6.65 20.31 10.48
N PRO A 218 -5.78 21.29 10.83
CA PRO A 218 -4.81 21.14 11.92
C PRO A 218 -5.40 20.66 13.25
N GLN A 219 -6.64 21.06 13.57
CA GLN A 219 -7.33 20.70 14.82
C GLN A 219 -7.77 19.23 14.86
N ALA A 220 -7.85 18.53 13.73
CA ALA A 220 -8.27 17.14 13.66
C ALA A 220 -7.18 16.16 14.13
N LEU A 221 -5.91 16.60 14.21
CA LEU A 221 -4.77 15.73 14.50
C LEU A 221 -4.58 15.46 16.00
N ASP A 222 -4.85 16.45 16.86
CA ASP A 222 -4.67 16.30 18.32
C ASP A 222 -5.50 15.15 18.91
N PRO A 223 -6.80 14.97 18.57
CA PRO A 223 -7.58 13.83 19.05
C PRO A 223 -7.03 12.47 18.59
N ILE A 224 -6.46 12.39 17.39
CA ILE A 224 -5.84 11.16 16.86
C ILE A 224 -4.58 10.85 17.69
N ALA A 225 -3.70 11.83 17.86
CA ALA A 225 -2.47 11.70 18.63
C ALA A 225 -2.75 11.30 20.10
N GLN A 226 -3.73 11.94 20.74
CA GLN A 226 -4.14 11.61 22.10
C GLN A 226 -4.63 10.15 22.21
N ARG A 227 -5.43 9.70 21.25
CA ARG A 227 -5.94 8.31 21.23
C ARG A 227 -4.81 7.30 21.13
N ILE A 228 -3.84 7.52 20.24
CA ILE A 228 -2.69 6.63 20.03
C ILE A 228 -1.84 6.51 21.30
N VAL A 229 -1.62 7.63 22.00
CA VAL A 229 -0.86 7.62 23.26
C VAL A 229 -1.65 6.94 24.38
N GLN A 230 -2.95 7.23 24.50
CA GLN A 230 -3.80 6.67 25.56
C GLN A 230 -4.07 5.18 25.40
N SER A 231 -4.10 4.65 24.17
CA SER A 231 -4.31 3.23 23.91
C SER A 231 -3.08 2.37 24.22
N GLY A 232 -1.89 2.96 24.32
CA GLY A 232 -0.63 2.21 24.42
C GLY A 232 -0.24 1.50 23.11
N ALA A 233 -0.89 1.84 22.00
CA ALA A 233 -0.68 1.23 20.69
C ALA A 233 0.80 1.23 20.28
N LEU A 234 1.49 2.35 20.50
CA LEU A 234 2.89 2.50 20.11
C LEU A 234 3.82 1.56 20.89
N GLN A 235 3.62 1.44 22.21
CA GLN A 235 4.39 0.53 23.06
C GLN A 235 4.12 -0.92 22.70
N GLN A 236 2.86 -1.26 22.38
CA GLN A 236 2.47 -2.59 21.94
C GLN A 236 3.13 -2.94 20.59
N LEU A 237 3.10 -2.03 19.62
CA LEU A 237 3.75 -2.19 18.32
C LEU A 237 5.27 -2.37 18.48
N SER A 238 5.92 -1.45 19.19
CA SER A 238 7.36 -1.47 19.47
C SER A 238 7.78 -2.78 20.13
N SER A 239 7.01 -3.28 21.11
CA SER A 239 7.31 -4.55 21.78
C SER A 239 7.10 -5.77 20.87
N ASN A 240 6.00 -5.81 20.10
CA ASN A 240 5.68 -6.94 19.24
C ASN A 240 6.66 -7.06 18.06
N TRP A 241 7.04 -5.92 17.48
CA TRP A 241 7.96 -5.85 16.33
C TRP A 241 9.40 -5.63 16.77
N LYS A 242 9.69 -5.57 18.08
CA LYS A 242 11.04 -5.35 18.62
C LYS A 242 11.73 -4.12 18.00
N LEU A 243 10.95 -3.11 17.65
CA LEU A 243 11.43 -1.87 17.08
C LEU A 243 11.70 -0.86 18.20
N PRO A 244 12.78 -0.07 18.11
CA PRO A 244 12.91 1.15 18.91
C PRO A 244 11.65 2.00 18.79
N VAL A 245 11.22 2.60 19.91
CA VAL A 245 9.96 3.37 19.95
C VAL A 245 9.99 4.53 18.96
N GLU A 246 11.15 5.11 18.71
CA GLU A 246 11.37 6.18 17.75
C GLU A 246 11.05 5.72 16.32
N LEU A 247 11.49 4.52 15.92
CA LEU A 247 11.16 3.96 14.60
C LEU A 247 9.69 3.54 14.52
N ALA A 248 9.19 2.87 15.57
CA ALA A 248 7.79 2.51 15.66
C ALA A 248 6.85 3.74 15.58
N SER A 249 7.32 4.92 16.00
CA SER A 249 6.51 6.13 15.98
C SER A 249 6.18 6.63 14.59
N ASP A 250 6.95 6.27 13.55
CA ASP A 250 6.61 6.65 12.18
C ASP A 250 5.35 5.93 11.67
N LEU A 251 5.09 4.71 12.16
CA LEU A 251 3.92 3.91 11.77
C LEU A 251 2.58 4.50 12.24
N VAL A 252 2.59 5.51 13.12
CA VAL A 252 1.36 6.23 13.50
C VAL A 252 0.72 6.97 12.33
N LYS A 253 1.48 7.26 11.27
CA LYS A 253 0.99 7.92 10.04
C LYS A 253 -0.10 7.10 9.35
N ILE A 254 -0.10 5.77 9.51
CA ILE A 254 -1.15 4.88 9.02
C ILE A 254 -2.53 5.28 9.54
N ALA A 255 -2.63 5.89 10.74
CA ALA A 255 -3.90 6.38 11.29
C ALA A 255 -4.63 7.41 10.40
N LEU A 256 -3.92 8.02 9.45
CA LEU A 256 -4.46 8.99 8.51
C LEU A 256 -5.09 8.35 7.27
N PHE A 257 -5.03 7.02 7.10
CA PHE A 257 -5.45 6.37 5.87
C PHE A 257 -6.45 5.24 6.14
N ASP A 258 -7.40 5.06 5.23
CA ASP A 258 -8.17 3.82 5.12
C ASP A 258 -7.35 2.80 4.35
N VAL A 259 -7.02 1.67 4.96
CA VAL A 259 -6.16 0.66 4.34
C VAL A 259 -6.97 -0.41 3.62
N VAL A 260 -6.71 -0.60 2.33
CA VAL A 260 -7.35 -1.63 1.49
C VAL A 260 -6.29 -2.55 0.88
N ILE A 261 -6.40 -3.83 1.16
CA ILE A 261 -5.48 -4.85 0.63
C ILE A 261 -6.10 -5.55 -0.58
N LEU A 262 -5.38 -5.56 -1.70
CA LEU A 262 -5.71 -6.37 -2.87
C LEU A 262 -4.81 -7.61 -2.90
N ILE A 263 -5.38 -8.78 -2.68
CA ILE A 263 -4.67 -10.05 -2.63
C ILE A 263 -4.72 -10.75 -3.98
N ASP A 264 -3.55 -11.14 -4.48
CA ASP A 264 -3.45 -12.12 -5.57
C ASP A 264 -3.86 -13.52 -5.07
N ASP A 265 -4.97 -14.01 -5.61
CA ASP A 265 -5.49 -15.36 -5.41
C ASP A 265 -5.45 -16.19 -6.71
N SER A 266 -4.52 -15.90 -7.61
CA SER A 266 -4.30 -16.63 -8.86
C SER A 266 -3.74 -18.04 -8.61
N GLY A 267 -3.66 -18.84 -9.68
CA GLY A 267 -3.11 -20.20 -9.60
C GLY A 267 -1.61 -20.26 -9.29
N SER A 268 -0.82 -19.29 -9.75
CA SER A 268 0.65 -19.28 -9.55
C SER A 268 1.03 -19.23 -8.07
N MET A 269 0.25 -18.53 -7.26
CA MET A 269 0.40 -18.47 -5.80
C MET A 269 0.40 -19.85 -5.14
N ALA A 270 -0.41 -20.79 -5.64
CA ALA A 270 -0.57 -22.12 -5.04
C ALA A 270 0.39 -23.17 -5.60
N PHE A 271 0.64 -23.16 -6.91
CA PHE A 271 1.38 -24.24 -7.57
C PHE A 271 2.88 -23.97 -7.67
N GLU A 272 3.31 -22.71 -7.61
CA GLU A 272 4.73 -22.36 -7.65
C GLU A 272 5.32 -22.28 -6.24
N GLN A 273 6.64 -22.49 -6.14
CA GLN A 273 7.40 -22.45 -4.88
C GLN A 273 6.77 -23.30 -3.76
N ASN A 274 6.09 -24.39 -4.11
CA ASN A 274 5.40 -25.28 -3.17
C ASN A 274 4.41 -24.56 -2.23
N GLY A 275 3.78 -23.47 -2.68
CA GLY A 275 2.82 -22.70 -1.89
C GLY A 275 3.43 -21.71 -0.88
N GLU A 276 4.76 -21.54 -0.88
CA GLU A 276 5.47 -20.60 0.01
C GLU A 276 4.96 -19.15 -0.15
N ARG A 277 4.55 -18.77 -1.36
CA ARG A 277 3.94 -17.45 -1.66
C ARG A 277 2.68 -17.17 -0.85
N ILE A 278 1.85 -18.18 -0.60
CA ILE A 278 0.63 -18.06 0.21
C ILE A 278 0.99 -17.85 1.68
N GLU A 279 2.04 -18.52 2.17
CA GLU A 279 2.49 -18.36 3.56
C GLU A 279 3.13 -16.99 3.80
N ASP A 280 3.90 -16.48 2.83
CA ASP A 280 4.45 -15.12 2.87
C ASP A 280 3.31 -14.09 2.82
N LEU A 281 2.34 -14.26 1.93
CA LEU A 281 1.15 -13.41 1.87
C LEU A 281 0.39 -13.38 3.20
N LYS A 282 0.11 -14.55 3.79
CA LYS A 282 -0.57 -14.65 5.09
C LYS A 282 0.18 -13.90 6.18
N MET A 283 1.50 -14.03 6.21
CA MET A 283 2.32 -13.37 7.23
C MET A 283 2.37 -11.86 7.03
N ILE A 284 2.55 -11.37 5.80
CA ILE A 284 2.47 -9.94 5.48
C ILE A 284 1.11 -9.38 5.89
N LEU A 285 0.02 -10.03 5.47
CA LEU A 285 -1.33 -9.63 5.81
C LEU A 285 -1.56 -9.60 7.33
N SER A 286 -1.05 -10.60 8.07
CA SER A 286 -1.10 -10.62 9.53
C SER A 286 -0.44 -9.38 10.12
N LYS A 287 0.77 -9.03 9.66
CA LYS A 287 1.49 -7.86 10.16
C LYS A 287 0.79 -6.55 9.83
N ILE A 288 0.27 -6.41 8.61
CA ILE A 288 -0.53 -5.23 8.24
C ILE A 288 -1.79 -5.15 9.12
N ALA A 289 -2.54 -6.23 9.27
CA ALA A 289 -3.76 -6.27 10.08
C ALA A 289 -3.49 -5.94 11.56
N PHE A 290 -2.36 -6.41 12.11
CA PHE A 290 -1.92 -6.05 13.47
C PHE A 290 -1.56 -4.57 13.60
N ALA A 291 -0.73 -4.03 12.70
CA ALA A 291 -0.34 -2.62 12.78
C ALA A 291 -1.54 -1.69 12.59
N CYS A 292 -2.37 -1.98 11.59
CA CYS A 292 -3.56 -1.19 11.30
C CYS A 292 -4.58 -1.27 12.45
N SER A 293 -4.79 -2.42 13.10
CA SER A 293 -5.74 -2.51 14.22
C SER A 293 -5.35 -1.72 15.47
N LEU A 294 -4.09 -1.29 15.57
CA LEU A 294 -3.60 -0.44 16.66
C LEU A 294 -3.86 1.04 16.41
N PHE A 295 -3.84 1.47 15.15
CA PHE A 295 -3.90 2.88 14.75
C PHE A 295 -5.22 3.27 14.09
N ASP A 296 -5.87 2.32 13.44
CA ASP A 296 -7.12 2.47 12.74
C ASP A 296 -8.23 1.62 13.37
N HIS A 297 -9.40 2.21 13.53
CA HIS A 297 -10.46 1.69 14.42
C HIS A 297 -11.60 1.04 13.66
N ASP A 298 -11.83 1.45 12.42
CA ASP A 298 -12.77 0.79 11.52
C ASP A 298 -12.14 -0.41 10.82
N GLY A 299 -10.80 -0.53 10.79
CA GLY A 299 -10.07 -1.72 10.38
C GLY A 299 -9.88 -1.83 8.86
N ILE A 300 -9.04 -2.77 8.43
CA ILE A 300 -8.67 -2.90 7.02
C ILE A 300 -9.80 -3.50 6.19
N GLN A 301 -9.79 -3.18 4.89
CA GLN A 301 -10.60 -3.87 3.89
C GLN A 301 -9.72 -4.80 3.06
N VAL A 302 -10.26 -5.95 2.65
CA VAL A 302 -9.55 -6.94 1.84
C VAL A 302 -10.40 -7.30 0.62
N ARG A 303 -9.77 -7.28 -0.55
CA ARG A 303 -10.31 -7.72 -1.84
C ARG A 303 -9.33 -8.72 -2.44
N PHE A 304 -9.82 -9.53 -3.37
CA PHE A 304 -9.02 -10.53 -4.09
C PHE A 304 -9.07 -10.27 -5.58
N LEU A 305 -8.08 -10.69 -6.36
CA LEU A 305 -8.10 -10.53 -7.81
C LEU A 305 -9.25 -11.32 -8.45
N ASN A 306 -9.39 -12.60 -8.13
CA ASN A 306 -10.33 -13.51 -8.77
C ASN A 306 -11.61 -13.70 -7.93
N SER A 307 -11.47 -13.95 -6.62
CA SER A 307 -12.59 -14.22 -5.73
C SER A 307 -13.52 -13.01 -5.56
N GLN A 308 -14.82 -13.29 -5.39
CA GLN A 308 -15.83 -12.31 -5.01
C GLN A 308 -15.96 -12.17 -3.48
N LEU A 309 -15.26 -13.03 -2.72
CA LEU A 309 -15.16 -12.86 -1.27
C LEU A 309 -14.52 -11.49 -0.97
N GLN A 310 -14.96 -10.86 0.10
CA GLN A 310 -14.39 -9.60 0.56
C GLN A 310 -14.39 -9.56 2.09
N GLY A 311 -13.39 -8.89 2.65
CA GLY A 311 -13.33 -8.55 4.07
C GLY A 311 -13.53 -7.06 4.24
N ASN A 312 -14.37 -6.66 5.19
CA ASN A 312 -14.49 -5.27 5.62
C ASN A 312 -14.34 -5.26 7.14
N ASN A 313 -13.78 -4.18 7.66
CA ASN A 313 -13.58 -3.97 9.08
C ASN A 313 -12.75 -5.07 9.77
N ILE A 314 -11.73 -5.57 9.06
CA ILE A 314 -10.82 -6.58 9.59
C ILE A 314 -9.84 -5.87 10.54
N ASN A 315 -9.96 -6.17 11.83
CA ASN A 315 -9.22 -5.50 12.91
C ASN A 315 -8.38 -6.47 13.75
N SER A 316 -8.09 -7.66 13.21
CA SER A 316 -7.20 -8.61 13.87
C SER A 316 -6.51 -9.53 12.86
N GLU A 317 -5.32 -10.00 13.25
CA GLU A 317 -4.56 -11.03 12.52
C GLU A 317 -5.42 -12.27 12.26
N GLN A 318 -6.12 -12.75 13.29
CA GLN A 318 -6.95 -13.93 13.21
C GLN A 318 -8.08 -13.80 12.18
N ALA A 319 -8.78 -12.66 12.17
CA ALA A 319 -9.85 -12.42 11.18
C ALA A 319 -9.29 -12.33 9.75
N ALA A 320 -8.12 -11.71 9.57
CA ALA A 320 -7.47 -11.63 8.28
C ALA A 320 -7.06 -13.03 7.74
N LEU A 321 -6.45 -13.86 8.61
CA LEU A 321 -6.05 -15.22 8.26
C LEU A 321 -7.27 -16.13 7.98
N GLN A 322 -8.35 -15.98 8.75
CA GLN A 322 -9.61 -16.71 8.52
C GLN A 322 -10.24 -16.34 7.18
N LEU A 323 -10.16 -15.09 6.76
CA LEU A 323 -10.67 -14.65 5.46
C LEU A 323 -9.87 -15.30 4.32
N VAL A 324 -8.54 -15.23 4.36
CA VAL A 324 -7.68 -15.85 3.34
C VAL A 324 -7.87 -17.36 3.29
N GLY A 325 -8.06 -18.01 4.44
CA GLY A 325 -8.31 -19.46 4.53
C GLY A 325 -9.59 -19.93 3.83
N GLN A 326 -10.52 -19.03 3.49
CA GLN A 326 -11.74 -19.35 2.75
C GLN A 326 -11.56 -19.25 1.22
N VAL A 327 -10.45 -18.69 0.75
CA VAL A 327 -10.23 -18.44 -0.68
C VAL A 327 -9.57 -19.64 -1.35
N LYS A 328 -10.08 -19.97 -2.54
CA LYS A 328 -9.44 -20.93 -3.43
C LYS A 328 -8.53 -20.18 -4.40
N PHE A 329 -7.23 -20.37 -4.25
CA PHE A 329 -6.20 -19.81 -5.14
C PHE A 329 -6.29 -20.47 -6.52
N SER A 330 -6.82 -19.71 -7.50
CA SER A 330 -7.05 -20.14 -8.88
C SER A 330 -7.40 -18.95 -9.76
N GLY A 331 -7.20 -19.10 -11.06
CA GLY A 331 -7.47 -18.04 -12.04
C GLY A 331 -6.19 -17.37 -12.52
N LEU A 332 -6.37 -16.27 -13.24
CA LEU A 332 -5.29 -15.47 -13.80
C LEU A 332 -4.97 -14.29 -12.85
N THR A 333 -4.16 -13.35 -13.29
CA THR A 333 -3.72 -12.18 -12.52
C THR A 333 -4.28 -10.89 -13.14
N PRO A 334 -5.61 -10.62 -13.10
CA PRO A 334 -6.21 -9.41 -13.66
C PRO A 334 -6.05 -8.22 -12.70
N LEU A 335 -4.79 -7.85 -12.41
CA LEU A 335 -4.39 -6.85 -11.41
C LEU A 335 -5.07 -5.49 -11.62
N GLY A 336 -4.94 -4.88 -12.79
CA GLY A 336 -5.49 -3.56 -13.12
C GLY A 336 -7.02 -3.57 -13.18
N THR A 337 -7.62 -4.61 -13.76
CA THR A 337 -9.08 -4.76 -13.80
C THR A 337 -9.67 -4.91 -12.40
N SER A 338 -9.05 -5.72 -11.54
CA SER A 338 -9.55 -5.96 -10.17
C SER A 338 -9.35 -4.75 -9.27
N LEU A 339 -8.21 -4.07 -9.37
CA LEU A 339 -7.95 -2.81 -8.69
C LEU A 339 -9.05 -1.78 -8.99
N ASP A 340 -9.37 -1.59 -10.27
CA ASP A 340 -10.41 -0.64 -10.69
C ASP A 340 -11.81 -1.05 -10.18
N GLN A 341 -12.23 -2.28 -10.47
CA GLN A 341 -13.61 -2.72 -10.19
C GLN A 341 -13.91 -2.95 -8.71
N LYS A 342 -12.93 -3.40 -7.92
CA LYS A 342 -13.13 -3.82 -6.53
C LYS A 342 -12.68 -2.78 -5.50
N ILE A 343 -11.83 -1.83 -5.91
CA ILE A 343 -11.27 -0.80 -5.03
C ILE A 343 -11.53 0.61 -5.58
N LEU A 344 -10.95 0.99 -6.72
CA LEU A 344 -10.96 2.40 -7.15
C LEU A 344 -12.36 2.91 -7.44
N GLN A 345 -13.20 2.16 -8.17
CA GLN A 345 -14.56 2.59 -8.43
C GLN A 345 -15.42 2.65 -7.15
N PRO A 346 -15.55 1.57 -6.35
CA PRO A 346 -16.49 1.56 -5.22
C PRO A 346 -16.00 2.29 -3.97
N LEU A 347 -14.69 2.30 -3.69
CA LEU A 347 -14.15 2.80 -2.41
C LEU A 347 -13.49 4.17 -2.52
N LEU A 348 -13.07 4.58 -3.73
CA LEU A 348 -12.36 5.84 -3.94
C LEU A 348 -13.17 6.82 -4.79
N LEU A 349 -13.35 6.52 -6.07
CA LEU A 349 -13.91 7.43 -7.07
C LEU A 349 -15.41 7.65 -6.89
N GLY A 350 -16.17 6.59 -6.58
CA GLY A 350 -17.59 6.71 -6.23
C GLY A 350 -17.82 7.65 -5.05
N PRO A 351 -17.19 7.41 -3.89
CA PRO A 351 -17.23 8.32 -2.75
C PRO A 351 -16.68 9.72 -3.05
N ALA A 352 -15.61 9.86 -3.85
CA ALA A 352 -15.06 11.16 -4.24
C ALA A 352 -16.08 12.01 -5.02
N ARG A 353 -16.73 11.41 -6.03
CA ARG A 353 -17.81 12.06 -6.80
C ARG A 353 -18.96 12.51 -5.92
N ALA A 354 -19.27 11.75 -4.87
CA ALA A 354 -20.31 12.06 -3.91
C ALA A 354 -19.87 13.06 -2.82
N ASN A 355 -18.61 13.52 -2.82
CA ASN A 355 -18.00 14.29 -1.72
C ASN A 355 -18.15 13.59 -0.36
N ALA A 356 -17.98 12.26 -0.34
CA ALA A 356 -18.17 11.41 0.81
C ALA A 356 -16.89 10.74 1.34
N LEU A 357 -15.73 10.90 0.68
CA LEU A 357 -14.46 10.40 1.23
C LEU A 357 -14.13 11.09 2.56
N GLN A 358 -13.89 10.28 3.60
CA GLN A 358 -13.58 10.75 4.96
C GLN A 358 -12.08 10.68 5.27
N LYS A 359 -11.39 9.68 4.74
CA LYS A 359 -9.94 9.49 4.84
C LYS A 359 -9.37 9.23 3.44
N PRO A 360 -8.11 9.59 3.16
CA PRO A 360 -7.40 9.10 1.98
C PRO A 360 -7.24 7.58 2.03
N LEU A 361 -7.09 6.95 0.87
CA LEU A 361 -7.00 5.50 0.74
C LEU A 361 -5.55 5.05 0.59
N LEU A 362 -5.08 4.12 1.41
CA LEU A 362 -3.82 3.40 1.16
C LEU A 362 -4.15 2.02 0.58
N VAL A 363 -3.87 1.83 -0.70
CA VAL A 363 -4.09 0.57 -1.40
C VAL A 363 -2.80 -0.24 -1.40
N ILE A 364 -2.82 -1.45 -0.83
CA ILE A 364 -1.68 -2.37 -0.84
C ILE A 364 -2.03 -3.60 -1.66
N ALA A 365 -1.45 -3.73 -2.85
CA ALA A 365 -1.55 -4.93 -3.67
C ALA A 365 -0.43 -5.91 -3.31
N ILE A 366 -0.77 -7.13 -2.92
CA ILE A 366 0.19 -8.21 -2.66
C ILE A 366 0.06 -9.23 -3.78
N THR A 367 1.11 -9.37 -4.60
CA THR A 367 1.08 -10.16 -5.85
C THR A 367 2.38 -10.93 -6.07
N ASP A 368 2.31 -12.10 -6.71
CA ASP A 368 3.50 -12.86 -7.13
C ASP A 368 3.89 -12.62 -8.59
N GLY A 369 3.03 -11.97 -9.36
CA GLY A 369 3.07 -11.98 -10.81
C GLY A 369 2.87 -10.62 -11.47
N ALA A 370 3.34 -10.54 -12.71
CA ALA A 370 2.86 -9.56 -13.67
C ALA A 370 1.42 -9.90 -14.12
N PRO A 371 0.66 -8.94 -14.67
CA PRO A 371 -0.71 -9.17 -15.12
C PRO A 371 -0.81 -10.33 -16.12
N ALA A 372 -1.84 -11.16 -15.94
CA ALA A 372 -2.18 -12.25 -16.83
C ALA A 372 -3.69 -12.25 -17.09
N GLY A 373 -4.10 -12.49 -18.33
CA GLY A 373 -5.52 -12.38 -18.74
C GLY A 373 -5.99 -10.96 -19.02
N GLU A 374 -5.09 -9.98 -18.98
CA GLU A 374 -5.33 -8.59 -19.39
C GLU A 374 -4.06 -7.96 -19.97
N SER A 375 -4.16 -6.73 -20.50
CA SER A 375 -2.98 -5.95 -20.91
C SER A 375 -2.18 -5.49 -19.69
N THR A 376 -0.85 -5.54 -19.77
CA THR A 376 0.04 -4.97 -18.76
C THR A 376 -0.17 -3.47 -18.56
N ASP A 377 -0.66 -2.77 -19.60
CA ASP A 377 -0.96 -1.33 -19.53
C ASP A 377 -2.25 -1.02 -18.77
N LYS A 378 -3.08 -2.04 -18.47
CA LYS A 378 -4.38 -1.84 -17.83
C LYS A 378 -4.22 -1.18 -16.46
N ILE A 379 -3.21 -1.57 -15.67
CA ILE A 379 -2.95 -0.96 -14.37
C ILE A 379 -2.55 0.52 -14.51
N ILE A 380 -1.69 0.84 -15.49
CA ILE A 380 -1.25 2.20 -15.78
C ILE A 380 -2.45 3.06 -16.16
N GLN A 381 -3.33 2.53 -17.02
CA GLN A 381 -4.54 3.20 -17.45
C GLN A 381 -5.48 3.51 -16.27
N VAL A 382 -5.74 2.54 -15.39
CA VAL A 382 -6.71 2.76 -14.30
C VAL A 382 -6.20 3.72 -13.24
N ILE A 383 -4.89 3.66 -12.91
CA ILE A 383 -4.26 4.62 -11.98
C ILE A 383 -4.26 6.02 -12.59
N THR A 384 -3.88 6.15 -13.88
CA THR A 384 -3.90 7.43 -14.60
C THR A 384 -5.32 8.03 -14.63
N ASN A 385 -6.34 7.21 -14.88
CA ASN A 385 -7.73 7.67 -14.88
C ASN A 385 -8.19 8.12 -13.50
N ALA A 386 -7.87 7.36 -12.45
CA ALA A 386 -8.21 7.72 -11.08
C ALA A 386 -7.54 9.04 -10.68
N ASN A 387 -6.25 9.21 -10.99
CA ASN A 387 -5.51 10.46 -10.78
C ASN A 387 -6.22 11.65 -11.45
N HIS A 388 -6.55 11.56 -12.74
CA HIS A 388 -7.26 12.63 -13.45
C HIS A 388 -8.66 12.93 -12.89
N GLU A 389 -9.36 11.94 -12.36
CA GLU A 389 -10.67 12.15 -11.73
C GLU A 389 -10.53 12.85 -10.38
N LEU A 390 -9.59 12.40 -9.55
CA LEU A 390 -9.30 12.97 -8.24
C LEU A 390 -8.77 14.40 -8.31
N GLN A 391 -7.95 14.75 -9.32
CA GLN A 391 -7.51 16.12 -9.60
C GLN A 391 -8.67 17.10 -9.82
N ARG A 392 -9.83 16.62 -10.27
CA ARG A 392 -11.04 17.44 -10.47
C ARG A 392 -11.95 17.47 -9.24
N SER A 393 -11.61 16.68 -8.22
CA SER A 393 -12.35 16.62 -6.96
C SER A 393 -11.75 17.60 -5.94
N ARG A 394 -12.48 17.84 -4.84
CA ARG A 394 -11.96 18.62 -3.70
C ARG A 394 -10.83 17.93 -2.92
N TYR A 395 -10.60 16.64 -3.16
CA TYR A 395 -9.67 15.81 -2.39
C TYR A 395 -8.26 15.82 -2.97
N GLY A 396 -8.11 16.17 -4.25
CA GLY A 396 -6.82 16.13 -4.94
C GLY A 396 -6.35 14.71 -5.27
N PRO A 397 -5.29 14.59 -6.09
CA PRO A 397 -4.74 13.30 -6.52
C PRO A 397 -4.21 12.44 -5.36
N ASP A 398 -3.70 13.07 -4.30
CA ASP A 398 -3.13 12.41 -3.12
C ASP A 398 -4.19 11.84 -2.16
N ALA A 399 -5.46 11.84 -2.58
CA ALA A 399 -6.53 11.10 -1.91
C ALA A 399 -6.33 9.57 -1.94
N VAL A 400 -5.33 9.08 -2.66
CA VAL A 400 -4.96 7.67 -2.73
C VAL A 400 -3.44 7.51 -2.84
N SER A 401 -2.89 6.57 -2.09
CA SER A 401 -1.52 6.06 -2.22
C SER A 401 -1.55 4.58 -2.62
N TYR A 402 -0.62 4.15 -3.46
CA TYR A 402 -0.55 2.79 -3.97
C TYR A 402 0.76 2.11 -3.58
N GLN A 403 0.67 0.95 -2.94
CA GLN A 403 1.78 0.04 -2.70
C GLN A 403 1.62 -1.22 -3.54
N LEU A 404 2.65 -1.61 -4.29
CA LEU A 404 2.73 -2.93 -4.89
C LEU A 404 3.83 -3.76 -4.22
N SER A 405 3.41 -4.74 -3.42
CA SER A 405 4.30 -5.64 -2.71
C SER A 405 4.39 -7.00 -3.41
N GLN A 406 5.61 -7.40 -3.74
CA GLN A 406 5.86 -8.72 -4.32
C GLN A 406 5.93 -9.80 -3.25
N VAL A 407 5.30 -10.94 -3.52
CA VAL A 407 5.58 -12.21 -2.84
C VAL A 407 6.22 -13.22 -3.78
N GLY A 408 7.21 -13.96 -3.27
CA GLY A 408 8.00 -14.89 -4.07
C GLY A 408 9.00 -14.20 -5.02
N ASN A 409 9.89 -15.00 -5.61
CA ASN A 409 11.06 -14.53 -6.36
C ASN A 409 10.92 -14.47 -7.90
N ASP A 410 9.71 -14.30 -8.43
CA ASP A 410 9.50 -14.26 -9.89
C ASP A 410 10.19 -13.02 -10.51
N LYS A 411 11.13 -13.25 -11.42
CA LYS A 411 11.91 -12.18 -12.07
C LYS A 411 11.12 -11.37 -13.11
N SER A 412 10.08 -11.95 -13.70
CA SER A 412 9.17 -11.23 -14.59
C SER A 412 8.27 -10.28 -13.80
N ALA A 413 7.79 -10.71 -12.63
CA ALA A 413 7.05 -9.86 -11.70
C ALA A 413 7.93 -8.71 -11.20
N GLN A 414 9.18 -8.98 -10.80
CA GLN A 414 10.15 -7.93 -10.43
C GLN A 414 10.29 -6.88 -11.54
N LYS A 415 10.58 -7.31 -12.78
CA LYS A 415 10.72 -6.38 -13.91
C LYS A 415 9.46 -5.57 -14.17
N PHE A 416 8.29 -6.20 -14.05
CA PHE A 416 7.02 -5.51 -14.24
C PHE A 416 6.81 -4.45 -13.16
N LEU A 417 6.96 -4.78 -11.88
CA LEU A 417 6.77 -3.85 -10.77
C LEU A 417 7.76 -2.68 -10.86
N SER A 418 9.06 -2.94 -11.12
CA SER A 418 10.03 -1.87 -11.37
C SER A 418 9.66 -1.00 -12.56
N SER A 419 9.07 -1.55 -13.62
CA SER A 419 8.63 -0.76 -14.77
C SER A 419 7.45 0.17 -14.49
N LEU A 420 6.64 -0.13 -13.47
CA LEU A 420 5.58 0.76 -13.01
C LEU A 420 6.18 1.92 -12.22
N ASP A 421 7.16 1.63 -11.38
CA ASP A 421 7.88 2.59 -10.53
C ASP A 421 8.69 3.59 -11.40
N ASP A 422 9.38 3.07 -12.42
CA ASP A 422 10.09 3.86 -13.42
C ASP A 422 9.14 4.57 -14.43
N ASN A 423 7.82 4.37 -14.33
CA ASN A 423 6.89 4.89 -15.33
C ASN A 423 6.74 6.41 -15.21
N PRO A 424 6.92 7.18 -16.29
CA PRO A 424 6.87 8.65 -16.22
C PRO A 424 5.49 9.22 -15.87
N ASN A 425 4.41 8.44 -16.01
CA ASN A 425 3.05 8.91 -15.75
C ASN A 425 2.53 8.54 -14.35
N ILE A 426 2.93 7.36 -13.84
CA ILE A 426 2.39 6.84 -12.58
C ILE A 426 3.45 6.56 -11.52
N GLY A 427 4.74 6.58 -11.85
CA GLY A 427 5.83 6.24 -10.93
C GLY A 427 5.76 7.07 -9.66
N GLN A 428 5.53 8.38 -9.79
CA GLN A 428 5.38 9.27 -8.63
C GLN A 428 4.13 9.02 -7.76
N LEU A 429 3.17 8.22 -8.25
CA LEU A 429 1.91 7.93 -7.56
C LEU A 429 1.95 6.58 -6.83
N ILE A 430 2.93 5.74 -7.11
CA ILE A 430 3.02 4.40 -6.57
C ILE A 430 4.35 4.23 -5.83
N ASP A 431 4.38 3.27 -4.92
CA ASP A 431 5.60 2.70 -4.39
C ASP A 431 5.57 1.18 -4.61
N GLN A 432 6.74 0.56 -4.63
CA GLN A 432 6.87 -0.88 -4.74
C GLN A 432 7.83 -1.43 -3.68
N THR A 433 7.55 -2.65 -3.23
CA THR A 433 8.45 -3.37 -2.34
C THR A 433 8.58 -4.79 -2.86
N MET A 434 9.78 -5.15 -3.27
CA MET A 434 10.09 -6.50 -3.74
C MET A 434 10.13 -7.50 -2.58
N ASP A 435 10.29 -8.77 -2.91
CA ASP A 435 10.47 -9.82 -1.92
C ASP A 435 11.65 -9.51 -0.98
N TYR A 436 11.54 -9.97 0.28
CA TYR A 436 12.50 -9.64 1.33
C TYR A 436 13.93 -10.02 0.96
N GLU A 437 14.14 -11.15 0.28
CA GLU A 437 15.47 -11.59 -0.16
C GLU A 437 16.11 -10.57 -1.09
N TYR A 438 15.34 -10.08 -2.07
CA TYR A 438 15.80 -9.07 -3.00
C TYR A 438 16.11 -7.75 -2.30
N GLU A 439 15.20 -7.24 -1.46
CA GLU A 439 15.41 -5.97 -0.73
C GLU A 439 16.61 -6.04 0.22
N GLN A 440 16.77 -7.16 0.91
CA GLN A 440 17.93 -7.45 1.76
C GLN A 440 19.23 -7.42 0.95
N GLU A 441 19.28 -8.09 -0.19
CA GLU A 441 20.46 -8.10 -1.04
C GLU A 441 20.81 -6.69 -1.54
N GLN A 442 19.81 -5.93 -2.00
CA GLN A 442 19.99 -4.55 -2.46
C GLN A 442 20.48 -3.63 -1.33
N MET A 443 19.91 -3.74 -0.12
CA MET A 443 20.33 -2.94 1.03
C MET A 443 21.78 -3.26 1.41
N LYS A 444 22.14 -4.54 1.46
CA LYS A 444 23.50 -4.99 1.76
C LYS A 444 24.50 -4.50 0.73
N GLN A 445 24.15 -4.52 -0.55
CA GLN A 445 24.99 -4.00 -1.62
C GLN A 445 25.19 -2.48 -1.54
N LYS A 446 24.12 -1.71 -1.24
CA LYS A 446 24.17 -0.24 -1.18
C LYS A 446 24.83 0.30 0.09
N THR A 447 24.58 -0.34 1.23
CA THR A 447 24.92 0.21 2.56
C THR A 447 25.90 -0.65 3.35
N GLY A 448 26.05 -1.94 2.99
CA GLY A 448 26.79 -2.92 3.78
C GLY A 448 26.02 -3.46 5.00
N GLU A 449 24.80 -3.00 5.24
CA GLU A 449 23.96 -3.40 6.37
C GLU A 449 22.92 -4.44 5.98
N ASP A 450 22.53 -5.28 6.94
CA ASP A 450 21.45 -6.25 6.75
C ASP A 450 20.09 -5.60 7.04
N LEU A 451 19.14 -5.72 6.11
CA LEU A 451 17.72 -5.38 6.29
C LEU A 451 17.06 -6.35 7.28
N SER A 452 16.47 -5.85 8.36
CA SER A 452 15.64 -6.70 9.21
C SER A 452 14.24 -6.91 8.59
N PRO A 453 13.56 -8.02 8.89
CA PRO A 453 12.16 -8.21 8.50
C PRO A 453 11.23 -7.07 8.90
N GLU A 454 11.45 -6.48 10.08
CA GLU A 454 10.62 -5.39 10.58
C GLU A 454 10.91 -4.07 9.87
N MET A 455 12.16 -3.82 9.47
CA MET A 455 12.49 -2.69 8.61
C MET A 455 11.91 -2.86 7.20
N TRP A 456 11.86 -4.08 6.68
CA TRP A 456 11.18 -4.39 5.42
C TRP A 456 9.66 -4.11 5.53
N LEU A 457 9.02 -4.48 6.64
CA LEU A 457 7.62 -4.15 6.90
C LEU A 457 7.39 -2.64 7.03
N MET A 458 8.33 -1.91 7.62
CA MET A 458 8.27 -0.44 7.66
C MET A 458 8.33 0.16 6.24
N LYS A 459 9.24 -0.32 5.38
CA LYS A 459 9.26 0.10 3.96
C LYS A 459 7.91 -0.15 3.30
N LEU A 460 7.38 -1.37 3.39
CA LEU A 460 6.10 -1.75 2.79
C LEU A 460 4.93 -0.85 3.23
N LEU A 461 4.90 -0.44 4.50
CA LEU A 461 3.78 0.34 5.06
C LEU A 461 3.95 1.86 4.92
N LEU A 462 5.20 2.36 4.89
CA LEU A 462 5.50 3.79 4.95
C LEU A 462 5.99 4.37 3.62
N GLY A 463 6.63 3.58 2.76
CA GLY A 463 7.06 4.01 1.43
C GLY A 463 5.99 4.79 0.65
N PRO A 464 4.71 4.33 0.58
CA PRO A 464 3.70 5.02 -0.22
C PRO A 464 3.10 6.26 0.47
N ILE A 465 3.43 6.54 1.73
CA ILE A 465 2.79 7.60 2.55
C ILE A 465 3.80 8.48 3.33
N ASP A 466 5.09 8.31 3.07
CA ASP A 466 6.18 9.05 3.70
C ASP A 466 7.38 9.12 2.73
N THR A 467 7.62 10.31 2.19
CA THR A 467 8.70 10.51 1.20
C THR A 467 10.08 10.11 1.73
N SER A 468 10.32 10.11 3.04
CA SER A 468 11.60 9.67 3.61
C SER A 468 11.82 8.16 3.57
N TYR A 469 10.75 7.38 3.38
CA TYR A 469 10.81 5.94 3.17
C TYR A 469 10.81 5.60 1.67
N ASP A 470 10.02 6.32 0.87
CA ASP A 470 10.01 6.27 -0.60
C ASP A 470 11.41 6.50 -1.18
N SER A 471 12.08 7.59 -0.82
CA SER A 471 13.36 7.98 -1.44
C SER A 471 14.55 7.05 -1.12
N LYS A 472 14.36 5.96 -0.36
CA LYS A 472 15.46 5.07 0.09
C LYS A 472 15.89 4.06 -0.96
N ASP A 473 15.04 3.72 -1.93
CA ASP A 473 15.40 2.87 -3.06
C ASP A 473 15.72 3.63 -4.35
N GLU A 474 15.21 4.86 -4.49
CA GLU A 474 15.53 5.77 -5.59
C GLU A 474 17.01 6.23 -5.57
N THR A 475 17.84 5.67 -6.45
CA THR A 475 19.28 6.03 -6.52
C THR A 475 19.60 7.25 -7.38
N ASN A 476 18.60 7.83 -8.08
CA ASN A 476 18.81 8.95 -9.02
C ASN A 476 17.56 9.80 -9.29
N ALA A 477 16.52 9.74 -8.46
CA ALA A 477 15.38 10.63 -8.67
C ALA A 477 15.81 12.08 -8.44
N PRO A 478 15.56 13.01 -9.40
CA PRO A 478 15.69 14.43 -9.09
C PRO A 478 14.78 14.73 -7.89
N PRO A 479 15.16 15.65 -6.97
CA PRO A 479 14.23 16.12 -5.96
C PRO A 479 12.95 16.54 -6.67
N ARG A 480 11.81 15.95 -6.27
CA ARG A 480 10.52 16.13 -6.95
C ARG A 480 10.31 17.63 -7.13
N ARG A 481 9.96 18.06 -8.35
CA ARG A 481 9.56 19.44 -8.61
C ARG A 481 8.17 19.62 -8.03
N TYR A 482 8.12 20.06 -6.77
CA TYR A 482 6.91 20.48 -6.07
C TYR A 482 6.31 21.75 -6.69
#